data_AF-A0A8S2T9R4-F1
#
_entry.id   AF-A0A8S2T9R4-F1
#
_cell.length_a   1.000
_cell.length_b   1.000
_cell.length_c   1.000
_cell.angle_alpha   90.00
_cell.angle_beta   90.00
_cell.angle_gamma   90.00
#
_symmetry.space_group_name_H-M   'P 1'
#
loop_
_entity.id
_entity.type
_entity.pdbx_description
1 polymer ?
#
loop_
_entity_poly.entity_id
_entity_poly.type
_entity_poly.pdbx_seq_one_letter_code
_entity_poly.pdbx_strand_id
1 'polypeptide(L)' 'LKRFNRFPLIIDPSGQAAEFIMHAYQDKKITKTSFLDDSFRKNLESALRFGNPLVVQDVERYD' A
#
# COMPACT_ATOMS: atom_id res chain seq x y z
N LEU A 1 9.76 -6.05 -4.43
CA LEU A 1 9.38 -5.03 -5.42
C LEU A 1 10.62 -4.30 -5.97
N LYS A 2 11.25 -4.78 -7.04
CA LYS A 2 12.37 -4.06 -7.69
C LYS A 2 12.26 -4.00 -9.22
N ARG A 3 11.36 -4.78 -9.81
CA ARG A 3 11.07 -4.82 -11.25
C ARG A 3 9.59 -5.11 -11.45
N PHE A 4 8.82 -4.10 -11.82
CA PHE A 4 7.42 -4.21 -12.21
C PHE A 4 7.12 -3.09 -13.22
N ASN A 5 6.24 -3.36 -14.18
CA ASN A 5 5.81 -2.35 -15.17
C ASN A 5 4.45 -1.72 -14.80
N ARG A 6 3.71 -2.36 -13.89
CA ARG A 6 2.42 -1.91 -13.35
C ARG A 6 2.44 -2.02 -11.82
N PHE A 7 1.57 -1.29 -11.13
CA PHE A 7 1.43 -1.41 -9.68
C PHE A 7 1.17 -2.89 -9.30
N PRO A 8 1.97 -3.46 -8.39
CA PRO A 8 1.83 -4.86 -8.03
C PRO A 8 0.59 -5.08 -7.17
N LEU A 9 -0.23 -6.04 -7.58
CA LEU A 9 -1.29 -6.61 -6.75
C LEU A 9 -0.73 -7.85 -6.05
N ILE A 10 -0.90 -7.93 -4.74
CA ILE A 10 -0.35 -9.01 -3.92
C ILE A 10 -1.51 -9.81 -3.32
N ILE A 11 -1.51 -11.12 -3.55
CA ILE A 11 -2.43 -12.06 -2.91
C ILE A 11 -1.67 -12.68 -1.74
N ASP A 12 -2.01 -12.28 -0.51
CA ASP A 12 -1.30 -12.67 0.71
C ASP A 12 -2.28 -13.13 1.79
N PRO A 13 -2.66 -14.42 1.83
CA PRO A 13 -3.58 -14.94 2.84
C PRO A 13 -2.94 -15.04 4.24
N SER A 14 -1.60 -15.02 4.35
CA SER A 14 -0.90 -15.16 5.63
C SER A 14 -0.50 -13.83 6.26
N GLY A 15 -0.53 -12.73 5.50
CA GLY A 15 -0.15 -11.39 5.94
C GLY A 15 1.37 -11.16 6.01
N GLN A 16 2.18 -12.19 5.78
CA GLN A 16 3.64 -12.11 5.90
C GLN A 16 4.26 -11.21 4.84
N ALA A 17 3.70 -11.18 3.63
CA ALA A 17 4.21 -10.32 2.57
C ALA A 17 3.89 -8.85 2.87
N ALA A 18 2.72 -8.57 3.42
CA ALA A 18 2.37 -7.22 3.88
C ALA A 18 3.34 -6.73 4.97
N GLU A 19 3.60 -7.53 6.00
CA GLU A 19 4.57 -7.19 7.04
C GLU A 19 5.99 -6.98 6.49
N PHE A 20 6.44 -7.89 5.62
CA PHE A 20 7.73 -7.77 4.96
C PHE A 20 7.87 -6.44 4.20
N ILE A 21 6.83 -6.02 3.46
CA ILE A 21 6.84 -4.75 2.73
C ILE A 21 6.88 -3.56 3.67
N MET A 22 6.09 -3.59 4.75
CA MET A 22 6.09 -2.52 5.76
C MET A 22 7.48 -2.35 6.37
N HIS A 23 8.14 -3.45 6.75
CA HIS A 23 9.50 -3.42 7.28
C HIS A 23 10.54 -2.98 6.24
N ALA A 24 10.42 -3.44 4.99
CA ALA A 24 11.37 -3.11 3.93
C ALA A 24 11.35 -1.62 3.52
N TYR A 25 10.26 -0.91 3.80
CA TYR A 25 10.06 0.50 3.44
C TYR A 25 9.83 1.41 4.66
N GLN A 26 10.12 0.93 5.87
CA GLN A 26 9.92 1.69 7.12
C GLN A 26 10.59 3.08 7.09
N ASP A 27 11.82 3.16 6.54
CA ASP A 27 12.57 4.42 6.43
C ASP A 27 12.00 5.40 5.40
N LYS A 28 11.11 4.94 4.52
CA LYS A 28 10.50 5.73 3.44
C LYS A 28 9.10 6.21 3.77
N LYS A 29 8.71 6.18 5.05
CA LYS A 29 7.38 6.62 5.52
C LYS A 29 6.25 5.91 4.76
N ILE A 30 6.34 4.59 4.65
CA ILE A 30 5.30 3.78 4.03
C ILE A 30 3.99 3.88 4.81
N THR A 31 2.90 4.16 4.11
CA THR A 31 1.56 4.23 4.72
C THR A 31 0.76 2.99 4.35
N LYS A 32 0.03 2.45 5.32
CA LYS A 32 -0.91 1.34 5.16
C LYS A 32 -2.34 1.89 5.27
N THR A 33 -3.20 1.60 4.31
CA THR A 33 -4.62 2.03 4.28
C THR A 33 -5.49 0.95 3.62
N SER A 34 -6.81 1.13 3.57
CA SER A 34 -7.74 0.29 2.81
C SER A 34 -8.70 1.16 2.00
N PHE A 35 -9.43 0.58 1.04
CA PHE A 35 -10.43 1.35 0.28
C PHE A 35 -11.63 1.80 1.13
N LEU A 36 -11.88 1.15 2.27
CA LEU A 36 -12.97 1.49 3.19
C LEU A 36 -12.59 2.57 4.20
N ASP A 37 -11.31 2.93 4.26
CA ASP A 37 -10.82 3.96 5.16
C ASP A 37 -11.26 5.34 4.64
N ASP A 38 -12.00 6.10 5.45
CA ASP A 38 -12.43 7.47 5.13
C ASP A 38 -11.24 8.39 4.79
N SER A 39 -10.05 8.05 5.29
CA SER A 39 -8.81 8.78 5.01
C SER A 39 -8.08 8.33 3.75
N PHE A 40 -8.55 7.30 3.04
CA PHE A 40 -7.91 6.72 1.85
C PHE A 40 -7.52 7.79 0.83
N ARG A 41 -8.47 8.65 0.45
CA ARG A 41 -8.22 9.71 -0.56
C ARG A 41 -7.13 10.68 -0.11
N LYS A 42 -7.10 11.05 1.18
CA LYS A 42 -6.09 11.94 1.75
C LYS A 42 -4.72 11.29 1.78
N ASN A 43 -4.65 10.01 2.15
CA ASN A 43 -3.41 9.23 2.16
C ASN A 43 -2.86 9.04 0.74
N LEU A 44 -3.74 8.79 -0.24
CA LEU A 44 -3.38 8.70 -1.65
C LEU A 44 -2.84 10.02 -2.20
N GLU A 45 -3.54 11.14 -1.94
CA GLU A 45 -3.09 12.47 -2.36
C GLU A 45 -1.73 12.83 -1.76
N SER A 46 -1.54 12.55 -0.47
CA SER A 46 -0.27 12.74 0.23
C SER A 46 0.85 11.88 -0.38
N ALA A 47 0.57 10.59 -0.65
CA ALA A 47 1.53 9.68 -1.27
C ALA A 47 1.95 10.15 -2.67
N LEU A 48 1.00 10.62 -3.48
CA LEU A 48 1.27 11.19 -4.81
C LEU A 48 2.10 12.48 -4.73
N ARG A 49 1.81 13.36 -3.75
CA ARG A 49 2.50 14.63 -3.57
C ARG A 49 3.96 14.46 -3.11
N PHE A 50 4.19 13.55 -2.16
CA PHE A 50 5.49 13.39 -1.50
C PHE A 50 6.29 12.19 -2.00
N GLY A 51 5.73 11.37 -2.88
CA GLY A 51 6.39 10.16 -3.40
C GLY A 51 6.55 9.06 -2.35
N ASN A 52 5.69 9.03 -1.33
CA ASN A 52 5.74 8.02 -0.27
C ASN A 52 5.15 6.69 -0.78
N PRO A 53 5.72 5.54 -0.42
CA PRO A 53 5.11 4.24 -0.70
C PRO A 53 3.75 4.11 0.01
N LEU A 54 2.76 3.55 -0.69
CA LEU A 54 1.42 3.31 -0.17
C LEU A 54 1.06 1.84 -0.36
N VAL A 55 0.63 1.18 0.70
CA VAL A 55 0.08 -0.19 0.68
C VAL A 55 -1.41 -0.09 0.95
N VAL A 56 -2.20 -0.57 0.00
CA VAL A 56 -3.67 -0.63 0.10
C VAL A 56 -4.07 -2.08 0.33
N GLN A 57 -4.78 -2.35 1.42
CA GLN A 57 -5.31 -3.67 1.77
C GLN A 57 -6.81 -3.78 1.45
N ASP A 58 -7.32 -5.01 1.52
CA ASP A 58 -8.75 -5.34 1.37
C ASP A 58 -9.34 -4.85 0.05
N VAL A 59 -8.56 -5.01 -1.02
CA VAL A 59 -8.90 -4.59 -2.40
C VAL A 59 -10.05 -5.38 -3.02
N GLU A 60 -10.49 -6.45 -2.36
CA GLU A 60 -11.64 -7.28 -2.73
C GLU A 60 -12.99 -6.58 -2.56
N ARG A 61 -13.05 -5.45 -1.85
CA ARG A 61 -14.27 -4.65 -1.66
C ARG A 61 -14.41 -3.48 -2.64
N TYR A 62 -13.75 -3.58 -3.80
CA TYR A 62 -13.91 -2.61 -4.88
C TYR A 62 -15.19 -2.91 -5.67
N ASP A 63 -16.17 -2.01 -5.61
CA ASP A 63 -17.34 -1.93 -6.50
C ASP A 63 -17.42 -0.52 -7.07
#